data_AF-A0A7K9P1I9-F1
#
_entry.id   AF-A0A7K9P1I9-F1
#
_cell.length_a   1.000
_cell.length_b   1.000
_cell.length_c   1.000
_cell.angle_alpha   90.00
_cell.angle_beta   90.00
_cell.angle_gamma   90.00
#
_symmetry.space_group_name_H-M   'P 1'
#
loop_
_entity.id
_entity.type
_entity.pdbx_description
1 polymer ?
#
loop_
_entity_poly.entity_id
_entity_poly.type
_entity_poly.pdbx_seq_one_letter_code
_entity_poly.pdbx_strand_id
1 'polypeptide(L)'
;HGSIFVQLWNLLMPHENLKARISKQWCDIGFQGDDPKTDFRGMGLLGLVNLVYFSKHYTNEARQILSRSNHPKLGYSYAIVGINLTEMAYSLLKNGALKAHLYNMVSGLPQMEHFHQFYCYLVYEFDKFWFEEEPESIMHFNQYREKFHEKIKGLLLDCNVVLTLQD
;
A
#
# COMPACT_ATOMS: atom_id res chain seq x y z
N HIS A 1 -12.35 11.83 9.26
CA HIS A 1 -11.49 11.74 8.07
C HIS A 1 -10.43 12.83 7.99
N GLY A 2 -10.75 14.12 8.19
CA GLY A 2 -9.77 15.21 8.08
C GLY A 2 -8.49 15.01 8.92
N SER A 3 -8.61 14.48 10.14
CA SER A 3 -7.47 14.17 11.02
C SER A 3 -6.54 13.07 10.48
N ILE A 4 -7.09 12.03 9.85
CA ILE A 4 -6.31 10.89 9.34
C ILE A 4 -5.49 11.30 8.11
N PHE A 5 -6.05 12.18 7.26
CA PHE A 5 -5.30 12.77 6.15
C PHE A 5 -4.10 13.58 6.65
N VAL A 6 -4.31 14.47 7.62
CA VAL A 6 -3.22 15.25 8.22
C VAL A 6 -2.18 14.34 8.87
N GLN A 7 -2.60 13.27 9.53
CA GLN A 7 -1.69 12.27 10.09
C GLN A 7 -0.85 11.59 8.99
N LEU A 8 -1.46 11.14 7.90
CA LEU A 8 -0.74 10.56 6.76
C LEU A 8 0.32 11.52 6.22
N TRP A 9 -0.08 12.79 6.01
CA TRP A 9 0.83 13.83 5.54
C TRP A 9 2.03 13.99 6.46
N ASN A 10 1.81 14.17 7.77
CA ASN A 10 2.89 14.39 8.73
C ASN A 10 3.82 13.19 8.87
N LEU A 11 3.32 11.97 8.66
CA LEU A 11 4.14 10.76 8.67
C LEU A 11 5.07 10.71 7.44
N LEU A 12 4.57 11.08 6.27
CA LEU A 12 5.31 10.99 5.00
C LEU A 12 6.18 12.22 4.69
N MET A 13 5.72 13.41 5.07
CA MET A 13 6.33 14.70 4.76
C MET A 13 6.73 15.43 6.06
N PRO A 14 7.66 14.90 6.88
CA PRO A 14 7.98 15.43 8.21
C PRO A 14 8.55 16.85 8.21
N HIS A 15 9.02 17.33 7.06
CA HIS A 15 9.65 18.65 6.90
C HIS A 15 8.78 19.66 6.16
N GLU A 16 7.54 19.29 5.81
CA GLU A 16 6.62 20.18 5.12
C GLU A 16 5.24 20.17 5.78
N ASN A 17 4.73 21.35 6.12
CA ASN A 17 3.39 21.47 6.68
C ASN A 17 2.33 21.45 5.57
N LEU A 18 1.26 20.70 5.78
CA LEU A 18 0.08 20.74 4.92
C LEU A 18 -0.61 22.11 5.08
N LYS A 19 -0.69 22.88 4.00
CA LYS A 19 -1.24 24.25 4.00
C LYS A 19 -2.75 24.28 4.17
N ALA A 20 -3.44 23.30 3.59
CA ALA A 20 -4.88 23.18 3.64
C ALA A 20 -5.31 21.73 3.35
N ARG A 21 -6.51 21.35 3.78
CA ARG A 21 -7.06 20.02 3.48
C ARG A 21 -7.25 19.82 1.97
N ILE A 22 -7.56 20.86 1.21
CA ILE A 22 -7.60 20.82 -0.26
C ILE A 22 -6.41 21.64 -0.77
N SER A 23 -5.46 20.98 -1.41
CA SER A 23 -4.17 21.57 -1.81
C SER A 23 -3.47 20.69 -2.84
N LYS A 24 -2.72 21.29 -3.78
CA LYS A 24 -1.87 20.56 -4.73
C LYS A 24 -0.80 19.69 -4.06
N GLN A 25 -0.48 19.97 -2.79
CA GLN A 25 0.47 19.20 -1.99
C GLN A 25 0.18 17.70 -1.99
N TRP A 26 -1.09 17.28 -2.08
CA TRP A 26 -1.43 15.86 -2.10
C TRP A 26 -0.85 15.09 -3.30
N CYS A 27 -0.57 15.78 -4.41
CA CYS A 27 0.15 15.20 -5.54
C CYS A 27 1.57 14.74 -5.17
N ASP A 28 2.22 15.38 -4.20
CA ASP A 28 3.60 15.07 -3.78
C ASP A 28 3.71 13.69 -3.11
N ILE A 29 2.59 13.19 -2.56
CA ILE A 29 2.49 11.82 -2.03
C ILE A 29 1.64 10.90 -2.91
N GLY A 30 1.41 11.30 -4.16
CA GLY A 30 0.84 10.46 -5.20
C GLY A 30 -0.68 10.32 -5.15
N PHE A 31 -1.44 11.28 -4.62
CA PHE A 31 -2.89 11.40 -4.86
C PHE A 31 -3.20 12.11 -6.18
N GLN A 32 -4.43 12.00 -6.68
CA GLN A 32 -4.86 12.71 -7.89
C GLN A 32 -5.58 14.01 -7.53
N GLY A 33 -4.97 15.12 -7.92
CA GLY A 33 -5.54 16.46 -7.72
C GLY A 33 -5.52 16.93 -6.27
N ASP A 34 -6.31 17.97 -5.99
CA ASP A 34 -6.17 18.75 -4.76
C ASP A 34 -6.94 18.17 -3.56
N ASP A 35 -7.94 17.31 -3.79
CA ASP A 35 -8.69 16.65 -2.72
C ASP A 35 -8.50 15.12 -2.77
N PRO A 36 -7.65 14.54 -1.92
CA PRO A 36 -7.38 13.10 -1.93
C PRO A 36 -8.62 12.26 -1.60
N LYS A 37 -9.72 12.85 -1.10
CA LYS A 37 -10.97 12.11 -0.89
C LYS A 37 -11.50 11.51 -2.18
N THR A 38 -11.22 12.12 -3.33
CA THR A 38 -11.70 11.65 -4.63
C THR A 38 -11.08 10.33 -5.08
N ASP A 39 -9.92 9.96 -4.54
CA ASP A 39 -9.17 8.76 -4.93
C ASP A 39 -9.66 7.48 -4.23
N PHE A 40 -10.40 7.62 -3.13
CA PHE A 40 -10.84 6.47 -2.31
C PHE A 40 -12.20 5.91 -2.74
N ARG A 41 -12.66 6.11 -3.98
CA ARG A 41 -14.04 5.76 -4.40
C ARG A 41 -14.34 4.24 -4.39
N GLY A 42 -13.33 3.36 -4.27
CA GLY A 42 -13.50 1.90 -4.08
C GLY A 42 -13.15 1.40 -2.67
N MET A 43 -11.93 1.66 -2.19
CA MET A 43 -11.45 1.16 -0.89
C MET A 43 -11.75 2.10 0.29
N GLY A 44 -12.27 3.30 0.03
CA GLY A 44 -12.79 4.20 1.05
C GLY A 44 -11.81 4.44 2.20
N LEU A 45 -12.34 4.39 3.41
CA LEU A 45 -11.56 4.53 4.64
C LEU A 45 -10.50 3.43 4.82
N LEU A 46 -10.74 2.20 4.33
CA LEU A 46 -9.79 1.10 4.49
C LEU A 46 -8.45 1.40 3.82
N GLY A 47 -8.48 1.93 2.59
CA GLY A 47 -7.27 2.37 1.89
C GLY A 47 -6.51 3.44 2.65
N LEU A 48 -7.21 4.42 3.22
CA LEU A 48 -6.58 5.49 4.01
C LEU A 48 -5.98 4.96 5.31
N VAL A 49 -6.67 4.06 6.01
CA VAL A 49 -6.20 3.43 7.23
C VAL A 49 -4.96 2.57 6.94
N ASN A 50 -4.96 1.82 5.85
CA ASN A 50 -3.81 1.03 5.40
C ASN A 50 -2.58 1.91 5.13
N LEU A 51 -2.73 3.00 4.36
CA LEU A 51 -1.65 3.95 4.11
C LEU A 51 -1.08 4.54 5.40
N VAL A 52 -1.95 4.94 6.34
CA VAL A 52 -1.52 5.45 7.65
C VAL A 52 -0.85 4.37 8.50
N TYR A 53 -1.38 3.16 8.50
CA TYR A 53 -0.82 2.04 9.24
C TYR A 53 0.61 1.76 8.77
N PHE A 54 0.82 1.59 7.46
CA PHE A 54 2.16 1.39 6.90
C PHE A 54 3.09 2.55 7.24
N SER A 55 2.63 3.80 7.04
CA SER A 55 3.44 4.99 7.33
C SER A 55 3.79 5.16 8.81
N LYS A 56 2.97 4.63 9.73
CA LYS A 56 3.16 4.74 11.17
C LYS A 56 4.05 3.61 11.73
N HIS A 57 3.86 2.39 11.26
CA HIS A 57 4.56 1.21 11.77
C HIS A 57 5.90 0.97 11.04
N TYR A 58 5.99 1.34 9.77
CA TYR A 58 7.17 1.18 8.92
C TYR A 58 7.54 2.53 8.28
N THR A 59 7.75 3.55 9.13
CA THR A 59 7.92 4.94 8.69
C THR A 59 9.10 5.13 7.74
N ASN A 60 10.21 4.43 7.99
CA ASN A 60 11.41 4.55 7.16
C ASN A 60 11.16 3.95 5.77
N GLU A 61 10.56 2.77 5.72
CA GLU A 61 10.21 2.05 4.51
C GLU A 61 9.18 2.86 3.70
N ALA A 62 8.15 3.39 4.36
CA ALA A 62 7.13 4.22 3.70
C ALA A 62 7.73 5.47 3.04
N ARG A 63 8.66 6.15 3.72
CA ARG A 63 9.36 7.33 3.16
C ARG A 63 10.34 6.93 2.05
N GLN A 64 11.04 5.81 2.19
CA GLN A 64 11.92 5.30 1.15
C GLN A 64 11.13 4.94 -0.11
N ILE A 65 10.01 4.22 0.03
CA ILE A 65 9.13 3.85 -1.07
C ILE A 65 8.52 5.09 -1.71
N LEU A 66 8.07 6.08 -0.94
CA LEU A 66 7.61 7.37 -1.48
C LEU A 66 8.72 8.08 -2.28
N SER A 67 9.95 8.09 -1.77
CA SER A 67 11.09 8.67 -2.51
C SER A 67 11.36 7.92 -3.81
N ARG A 68 11.29 6.58 -3.79
CA ARG A 68 11.48 5.74 -4.99
C ARG A 68 10.34 5.90 -5.97
N SER A 69 9.09 5.98 -5.53
CA SER A 69 7.93 6.16 -6.38
C SER A 69 7.98 7.49 -7.16
N ASN A 70 8.75 8.47 -6.69
CA ASN A 70 9.03 9.73 -7.40
C ASN A 70 10.20 9.63 -8.41
N HIS A 71 10.71 8.43 -8.70
CA HIS A 71 11.78 8.22 -9.66
C HIS A 71 11.38 8.74 -11.06
N PRO A 72 12.26 9.46 -11.79
CA PRO A 72 11.90 10.20 -13.01
C PRO A 72 11.46 9.34 -14.21
N LYS A 73 11.73 8.03 -14.19
CA LYS A 73 11.39 7.08 -15.27
C LYS A 73 10.45 5.97 -14.79
N LEU A 74 10.89 5.23 -13.78
CA LEU A 74 10.15 4.13 -13.15
C LEU A 74 9.16 4.57 -12.06
N GLY A 75 8.91 5.87 -11.89
CA GLY A 75 8.03 6.37 -10.85
C GLY A 75 6.57 5.92 -11.02
N TYR A 76 5.85 5.90 -9.91
CA TYR A 76 4.42 5.60 -9.83
C TYR A 76 3.75 6.43 -8.73
N SER A 77 2.43 6.56 -8.79
CA SER A 77 1.68 7.33 -7.79
C SER A 77 1.55 6.54 -6.48
N TYR A 78 2.38 6.86 -5.48
CA TYR A 78 2.43 6.18 -4.16
C TYR A 78 1.03 5.90 -3.57
N ALA A 79 0.22 6.94 -3.35
CA ALA A 79 -1.09 6.75 -2.72
C ALA A 79 -2.06 5.95 -3.61
N ILE A 80 -2.10 6.19 -4.93
CA ILE A 80 -2.97 5.42 -5.84
C ILE A 80 -2.59 3.94 -5.86
N VAL A 81 -1.29 3.64 -5.96
CA VAL A 81 -0.80 2.25 -5.91
C VAL A 81 -1.11 1.62 -4.56
N GLY A 82 -0.87 2.33 -3.45
CA GLY A 82 -1.20 1.84 -2.11
C GLY A 82 -2.71 1.58 -1.91
N ILE A 83 -3.59 2.40 -2.49
CA ILE A 83 -5.05 2.14 -2.47
C ILE A 83 -5.39 0.91 -3.32
N ASN A 84 -4.76 0.76 -4.48
CA ASN A 84 -4.96 -0.39 -5.36
C ASN A 84 -4.49 -1.72 -4.72
N LEU A 85 -3.39 -1.70 -3.97
CA LEU A 85 -2.91 -2.86 -3.21
C LEU A 85 -3.81 -3.18 -2.01
N THR A 86 -4.50 -2.18 -1.45
CA THR A 86 -5.57 -2.44 -0.46
C THR A 86 -6.70 -3.27 -1.06
N GLU A 87 -7.10 -2.97 -2.30
CA GLU A 87 -8.10 -3.76 -3.02
C GLU A 87 -7.63 -5.20 -3.24
N MET A 88 -6.37 -5.38 -3.65
CA MET A 88 -5.77 -6.71 -3.80
C MET A 88 -5.82 -7.51 -2.50
N ALA A 89 -5.35 -6.91 -1.39
CA ALA A 89 -5.38 -7.54 -0.08
C ALA A 89 -6.80 -7.94 0.33
N TYR A 90 -7.77 -7.05 0.12
CA TYR A 90 -9.17 -7.30 0.42
C TYR A 90 -9.76 -8.43 -0.43
N SER A 91 -9.42 -8.49 -1.71
CA SER A 91 -9.86 -9.55 -2.62
C SER A 91 -9.33 -10.92 -2.18
N LEU A 92 -8.04 -11.01 -1.82
CA LEU A 92 -7.40 -12.21 -1.28
C LEU A 92 -7.97 -12.64 0.09
N LEU A 93 -8.39 -11.68 0.91
CA LEU A 93 -9.11 -11.99 2.15
C LEU A 93 -10.49 -12.58 1.84
N LYS A 94 -11.27 -11.89 0.99
CA LYS A 94 -12.67 -12.22 0.68
C LYS A 94 -12.81 -13.57 -0.02
N ASN A 95 -11.85 -13.94 -0.88
CA ASN A 95 -11.85 -15.23 -1.57
C ASN A 95 -11.28 -16.38 -0.70
N GLY A 96 -10.78 -16.08 0.51
CA GLY A 96 -10.26 -17.05 1.45
C GLY A 96 -8.79 -17.46 1.24
N ALA A 97 -8.07 -16.86 0.29
CA ALA A 97 -6.67 -17.16 0.03
C ALA A 97 -5.76 -16.82 1.23
N LEU A 98 -6.14 -15.85 2.06
CA LEU A 98 -5.35 -15.49 3.26
C LEU A 98 -5.58 -16.39 4.47
N LYS A 99 -6.46 -17.39 4.41
CA LYS A 99 -6.81 -18.21 5.60
C LYS A 99 -5.58 -18.85 6.23
N ALA A 100 -4.81 -19.63 5.45
CA ALA A 100 -3.64 -20.34 5.98
C ALA A 100 -2.62 -19.36 6.56
N HIS A 101 -2.27 -18.33 5.79
CA HIS A 101 -1.39 -17.24 6.24
C HIS A 101 -1.80 -16.65 7.59
N LEU A 102 -3.07 -16.28 7.76
CA LEU A 102 -3.57 -15.67 8.99
C LEU A 102 -3.55 -16.66 10.16
N TYR A 103 -3.91 -17.93 9.95
CA TYR A 103 -3.86 -18.95 11.01
C TYR A 103 -2.43 -19.29 11.45
N ASN A 104 -1.45 -19.19 10.54
CA ASN A 104 -0.05 -19.42 10.88
C ASN A 104 0.59 -18.23 11.60
N MET A 105 0.11 -17.01 11.30
CA MET A 105 0.64 -15.80 11.90
C MET A 105 0.26 -15.65 13.38
N VAL A 106 -0.94 -16.13 13.77
CA VAL A 106 -1.44 -15.94 15.14
C VAL A 106 -1.93 -17.21 15.79
N SER A 107 -1.65 -17.36 17.08
CA SER A 107 -2.18 -18.47 17.90
C SER A 107 -3.68 -18.34 18.23
N GLY A 108 -4.33 -17.24 17.83
CA GLY A 108 -5.72 -16.91 18.14
C GLY A 108 -6.52 -16.44 16.93
N LEU A 109 -7.62 -15.71 17.16
CA LEU A 109 -8.45 -15.20 16.05
C LEU A 109 -7.77 -14.02 15.35
N PRO A 110 -7.58 -14.08 14.02
CA PRO A 110 -7.05 -12.97 13.25
C PRO A 110 -7.88 -11.69 13.41
N GLN A 111 -7.23 -10.62 13.84
CA GLN A 111 -7.77 -9.25 13.92
C GLN A 111 -7.41 -8.40 12.69
N MET A 112 -8.03 -7.23 12.56
CA MET A 112 -7.75 -6.25 11.50
C MET A 112 -6.27 -5.86 11.40
N GLU A 113 -5.54 -5.86 12.51
CA GLU A 113 -4.09 -5.57 12.51
C GLU A 113 -3.30 -6.50 11.58
N HIS A 114 -3.63 -7.79 11.55
CA HIS A 114 -2.95 -8.77 10.68
C HIS A 114 -3.25 -8.54 9.20
N PHE A 115 -4.44 -8.02 8.88
CA PHE A 115 -4.74 -7.57 7.53
C PHE A 115 -3.87 -6.36 7.15
N HIS A 116 -3.69 -5.41 8.07
CA HIS A 116 -2.81 -4.26 7.85
C HIS A 116 -1.33 -4.68 7.71
N GLN A 117 -0.86 -5.67 8.48
CA GLN A 117 0.48 -6.23 8.36
C GLN A 117 0.70 -6.90 6.99
N PHE A 118 -0.28 -7.69 6.53
CA PHE A 118 -0.23 -8.27 5.19
C PHE A 118 -0.22 -7.19 4.10
N TYR A 119 -1.01 -6.13 4.26
CA TYR A 119 -0.95 -4.96 3.38
C TYR A 119 0.44 -4.32 3.34
N CYS A 120 1.10 -4.16 4.48
CA CYS A 120 2.47 -3.62 4.55
C CYS A 120 3.46 -4.48 3.76
N TYR A 121 3.36 -5.82 3.92
CA TYR A 121 4.13 -6.77 3.13
C TYR A 121 3.91 -6.57 1.63
N LEU A 122 2.65 -6.43 1.18
CA LEU A 122 2.35 -6.20 -0.23
C LEU A 122 2.95 -4.91 -0.77
N VAL A 123 2.84 -3.79 -0.05
CA VAL A 123 3.39 -2.49 -0.50
C VAL A 123 4.89 -2.58 -0.68
N TYR A 124 5.58 -3.17 0.30
CA TYR A 124 7.03 -3.28 0.27
C TYR A 124 7.54 -4.22 -0.82
N GLU A 125 6.92 -5.40 -0.96
CA GLU A 125 7.31 -6.36 -1.99
C GLU A 125 6.88 -5.91 -3.39
N PHE A 126 5.79 -5.15 -3.52
CA PHE A 126 5.40 -4.55 -4.79
C PHE A 126 6.43 -3.51 -5.25
N ASP A 127 6.92 -2.65 -4.35
CA ASP A 127 7.96 -1.68 -4.70
C ASP A 127 9.23 -2.37 -5.21
N LYS A 128 9.71 -3.43 -4.53
CA LYS A 128 10.84 -4.21 -5.03
C LYS A 128 10.56 -4.82 -6.40
N PHE A 129 9.46 -5.54 -6.53
CA PHE A 129 9.05 -6.19 -7.76
C PHE A 129 8.94 -5.20 -8.92
N TRP A 130 8.32 -4.04 -8.70
CA TRP A 130 8.14 -3.01 -9.74
C TRP A 130 9.47 -2.55 -10.32
N PHE A 131 10.47 -2.32 -9.47
CA PHE A 131 11.79 -1.88 -9.93
C PHE A 131 12.62 -3.02 -10.52
N GLU A 132 12.46 -4.26 -10.04
CA GLU A 132 13.10 -5.44 -10.65
C GLU A 132 12.59 -5.71 -12.07
N GLU A 133 11.32 -5.42 -12.32
CA GLU A 133 10.67 -5.63 -13.62
C GLU A 133 11.00 -4.53 -14.66
N GLU A 134 11.57 -3.41 -14.22
CA GLU A 134 11.92 -2.24 -15.05
C GLU A 134 10.86 -1.91 -16.12
N PRO A 135 9.60 -1.64 -15.73
CA PRO A 135 8.51 -1.45 -16.66
C PRO A 135 8.77 -0.28 -17.62
N GLU A 136 8.45 -0.49 -18.90
CA GLU A 136 8.66 0.52 -19.95
C GLU A 136 7.93 1.84 -19.66
N SER A 137 6.74 1.74 -19.04
CA SER A 137 5.91 2.89 -18.71
C SER A 137 4.88 2.54 -17.63
N ILE A 138 4.51 3.54 -16.83
CA ILE A 138 3.40 3.46 -15.87
C ILE A 138 2.07 3.06 -16.52
N MET A 139 1.91 3.24 -17.84
CA MET A 139 0.73 2.81 -18.59
C MET A 139 0.50 1.29 -18.52
N HIS A 140 1.56 0.50 -18.27
CA HIS A 140 1.47 -0.95 -18.10
C HIS A 140 1.19 -1.37 -16.65
N PHE A 141 0.89 -0.43 -15.74
CA PHE A 141 0.68 -0.71 -14.32
C PHE A 141 -0.21 -1.93 -14.07
N ASN A 142 -1.38 -2.01 -14.72
CA ASN A 142 -2.31 -3.12 -14.51
C ASN A 142 -1.71 -4.49 -14.87
N GLN A 143 -0.88 -4.57 -15.92
CA GLN A 143 -0.23 -5.81 -16.32
C GLN A 143 0.76 -6.29 -15.25
N TYR A 144 1.63 -5.40 -14.76
CA TYR A 144 2.59 -5.73 -13.70
C TYR A 144 1.90 -6.00 -12.37
N ARG A 145 0.82 -5.27 -12.08
CA ARG A 145 -0.02 -5.48 -10.90
C ARG A 145 -0.67 -6.86 -10.89
N GLU A 146 -1.20 -7.34 -12.03
CA GLU A 146 -1.70 -8.71 -12.12
C GLU A 146 -0.57 -9.75 -12.06
N LYS A 147 0.59 -9.49 -12.67
CA LYS A 147 1.77 -10.36 -12.54
C LYS A 147 2.20 -10.50 -11.07
N PHE A 148 2.22 -9.40 -10.33
CA PHE A 148 2.49 -9.40 -8.89
C PHE A 148 1.39 -10.16 -8.11
N HIS A 149 0.13 -9.95 -8.45
CA HIS A 149 -1.00 -10.64 -7.82
C HIS A 149 -0.88 -12.17 -7.97
N GLU A 150 -0.54 -12.66 -9.16
CA GLU A 150 -0.31 -14.09 -9.40
C GLU A 150 0.91 -14.62 -8.63
N LYS A 151 2.00 -13.85 -8.51
CA LYS A 151 3.14 -14.17 -7.64
C LYS A 151 2.67 -14.36 -6.19
N ILE A 152 1.88 -13.43 -5.65
CA ILE A 152 1.36 -13.49 -4.27
C ILE A 152 0.42 -14.68 -4.08
N LYS A 153 -0.50 -14.95 -5.02
CA LYS A 153 -1.35 -16.15 -4.97
C LYS A 153 -0.52 -17.43 -4.92
N GLY A 154 0.52 -17.51 -5.73
CA GLY A 154 1.45 -18.65 -5.74
C GLY A 154 2.10 -18.88 -4.38
N LEU A 155 2.55 -17.82 -3.70
CA LEU A 155 3.09 -17.92 -2.34
C LEU A 155 2.04 -18.40 -1.32
N LEU A 156 0.79 -17.93 -1.45
CA LEU A 156 -0.31 -18.29 -0.56
C LEU A 156 -0.82 -19.74 -0.74
N LEU A 157 -0.34 -20.47 -1.76
CA LEU A 157 -0.63 -21.90 -1.90
C LEU A 157 0.15 -22.77 -0.88
N ASP A 158 1.27 -22.26 -0.35
CA ASP A 158 1.97 -22.92 0.74
C ASP A 158 1.18 -22.73 2.05
N CYS A 159 0.69 -23.84 2.60
CA CYS A 159 -0.11 -23.83 3.81
C CYS A 159 0.66 -23.41 5.06
N ASN A 160 2.00 -23.31 5.02
CA ASN A 160 2.84 -22.87 6.13
C ASN A 160 3.34 -21.41 5.97
N VAL A 161 2.94 -20.72 4.90
CA VAL A 161 3.50 -19.40 4.59
C VAL A 161 3.09 -18.34 5.61
N VAL A 162 4.04 -17.45 5.94
CA VAL A 162 3.80 -16.22 6.71
C VAL A 162 4.43 -15.07 5.93
N LEU A 163 3.57 -14.22 5.36
CA LEU A 163 3.92 -13.07 4.54
C LEU A 163 3.82 -11.78 5.38
N THR A 164 4.88 -11.44 6.10
CA THR A 164 4.96 -10.23 6.93
C THR A 164 6.22 -9.45 6.59
N LEU A 165 6.19 -8.14 6.76
CA LEU A 165 7.42 -7.39 6.95
C LEU A 165 8.08 -7.87 8.25
N GLN A 166 9.33 -8.30 8.19
CA GLN A 166 10.12 -8.54 9.40
C GLN A 166 10.63 -7.19 9.91
N ASP A 167 10.57 -6.98 11.21
CA ASP A 167 11.27 -5.89 11.91
C ASP A 167 12.79 -6.11 11.91
#